data_AF-N2AF21-F1
#
_entry.id   AF-N2AF21-F1
#
_cell.length_a   1.000
_cell.length_b   1.000
_cell.length_c   1.000
_cell.angle_alpha   90.00
_cell.angle_beta   90.00
_cell.angle_gamma   90.00
#
_symmetry.space_group_name_H-M   'P 1'
#
loop_
_entity.id
_entity.type
_entity.pdbx_description
1 polymer ?
#
loop_
_entity_poly.entity_id
_entity_poly.type
_entity_poly.pdbx_seq_one_letter_code
_entity_poly.pdbx_strand_id
1 'polypeptide(L)'
;MKEMTVTARNGCRMELYCETAEKPGSVEVPMLHYKGYQVTDETGKRYQVMTGTNQVIQFDVSENFSGKIYIQFTEPWYWTMGTWISAVSFFVYAYSFFKRTPVKKQYMLWSLK
;
A
#
# COMPACT_ATOMS: atom_id res chain seq x y z
N MET A 1 27.31 9.36 -7.69
CA MET A 1 26.99 8.67 -6.43
C MET A 1 28.30 8.34 -5.73
N LYS A 2 28.49 8.74 -4.47
CA LYS A 2 29.74 8.45 -3.75
C LYS A 2 29.63 7.14 -2.99
N GLU A 3 28.57 6.97 -2.21
CA GLU A 3 28.33 5.75 -1.46
C GLU A 3 26.83 5.46 -1.35
N MET A 4 26.46 4.19 -1.53
CA MET A 4 25.10 3.70 -1.33
C MET A 4 25.15 2.34 -0.64
N THR A 5 24.54 2.25 0.54
CA THR A 5 24.48 1.00 1.31
C THR A 5 23.07 0.74 1.83
N VAL A 6 22.60 -0.50 1.69
CA VAL A 6 21.32 -0.93 2.29
C VAL A 6 21.58 -1.18 3.77
N THR A 7 21.00 -0.37 4.64
CA THR A 7 21.17 -0.49 6.10
C THR A 7 20.21 -1.53 6.69
N ALA A 8 18.98 -1.57 6.19
CA ALA A 8 17.96 -2.52 6.65
C ALA A 8 16.94 -2.82 5.56
N ARG A 9 16.36 -4.03 5.62
CA ARG A 9 15.23 -4.42 4.78
C ARG A 9 14.28 -5.30 5.59
N ASN A 10 13.06 -4.81 5.79
CA ASN A 10 12.01 -5.50 6.54
C ASN A 10 10.73 -5.51 5.71
N GLY A 11 10.43 -6.64 5.06
CA GLY A 11 9.24 -6.79 4.22
C GLY A 11 9.17 -5.73 3.10
N CYS A 12 8.14 -4.88 3.13
CA CYS A 12 7.91 -3.80 2.16
C CYS A 12 8.61 -2.47 2.53
N ARG A 13 9.52 -2.48 3.51
CA ARG A 13 10.33 -1.32 3.92
C ARG A 13 11.81 -1.59 3.68
N MET A 14 12.50 -0.61 3.11
CA MET A 14 13.95 -0.62 2.89
C MET A 14 14.55 0.70 3.37
N GLU A 15 15.71 0.62 4.01
CA GLU A 15 16.46 1.77 4.49
C GLU A 15 17.83 1.78 3.81
N LEU A 16 18.18 2.94 3.29
CA LEU A 16 19.42 3.19 2.57
C LEU A 16 20.18 4.29 3.31
N TYR A 17 21.50 4.16 3.34
CA TYR A 17 22.37 5.30 3.54
C TYR A 17 22.90 5.72 2.16
N CYS A 18 22.80 7.02 1.87
CA CYS A 18 23.20 7.58 0.60
C CYS A 18 24.09 8.80 0.84
N GLU A 19 25.21 8.84 0.12
CA GLU A 19 26.11 9.99 0.08
C GLU A 19 26.39 10.41 -1.37
N THR A 20 26.14 11.68 -1.68
CA THR A 20 26.45 12.32 -2.95
C THR A 20 27.51 13.41 -2.75
N ALA A 21 28.35 13.59 -3.76
CA ALA A 21 29.32 14.68 -3.81
C ALA A 21 28.69 15.90 -4.51
N GLU A 22 29.50 16.72 -5.18
CA GLU A 22 29.08 17.93 -5.92
C GLU A 22 28.19 17.68 -7.15
N LYS A 23 27.75 16.44 -7.40
CA LYS A 23 26.85 16.11 -8.51
C LYS A 23 25.67 15.30 -7.98
N PRO A 24 24.46 15.52 -8.53
CA PRO A 24 23.31 14.69 -8.22
C PRO A 24 23.59 13.22 -8.58
N GLY A 25 22.95 12.31 -7.86
CA GLY A 25 23.11 10.87 -8.04
C GLY A 25 21.76 10.22 -8.32
N SER A 26 21.72 9.35 -9.34
CA SER A 26 20.60 8.43 -9.52
C SER A 26 20.84 7.17 -8.67
N VAL A 27 19.79 6.73 -7.98
CA VAL A 27 19.79 5.53 -7.15
C VAL A 27 18.79 4.54 -7.71
N GLU A 28 19.26 3.33 -8.02
CA GLU A 28 18.42 2.17 -8.33
C GLU A 28 18.50 1.17 -7.18
N VAL A 29 17.34 0.66 -6.75
CA VAL A 29 17.26 -0.36 -5.69
C VAL A 29 16.55 -1.60 -6.19
N PRO A 30 16.88 -2.81 -5.69
CA PRO A 30 16.25 -4.06 -6.13
C PRO A 30 14.85 -4.26 -5.48
N MET A 31 13.98 -3.26 -5.61
CA MET A 31 12.55 -3.31 -5.28
C MET A 31 11.77 -3.04 -6.56
N LEU A 32 10.79 -3.89 -6.87
CA LEU A 32 9.94 -3.71 -8.04
C LEU A 32 9.20 -2.37 -7.96
N HIS A 33 9.23 -1.61 -9.05
CA HIS A 33 8.48 -0.38 -9.16
C HIS A 33 6.99 -0.70 -9.22
N TYR A 34 6.34 -0.56 -8.07
CA TYR A 34 4.91 -0.79 -7.91
C TYR A 34 4.23 0.43 -7.31
N LYS A 35 3.00 0.69 -7.75
CA LYS A 35 2.20 1.82 -7.26
C LYS A 35 1.98 1.69 -5.75
N GLY A 36 2.27 2.76 -5.01
CA GLY A 36 2.14 2.82 -3.56
C GLY A 36 3.48 2.87 -2.83
N TYR A 37 4.59 2.49 -3.48
CA TYR A 37 5.91 2.78 -2.91
C TYR A 37 6.18 4.28 -2.88
N GLN A 38 6.67 4.74 -1.75
CA GLN A 38 7.10 6.11 -1.51
C GLN A 38 8.56 6.10 -1.05
N VAL A 39 9.30 7.13 -1.47
CA VAL A 39 10.69 7.34 -1.09
C VAL A 39 10.77 8.67 -0.35
N THR A 40 11.30 8.64 0.87
CA THR A 40 11.43 9.82 1.74
C THR A 40 12.79 9.86 2.40
N ASP A 41 13.32 11.05 2.68
CA ASP A 41 14.49 11.21 3.57
C ASP A 41 14.08 11.36 5.04
N GLU A 42 15.07 11.56 5.90
CA GLU A 42 14.90 11.85 7.33
C GLU A 42 14.15 13.15 7.66
N THR A 43 14.12 14.10 6.73
CA THR A 43 13.34 15.35 6.87
C THR A 43 11.87 15.18 6.47
N GLY A 44 11.53 14.03 5.89
CA GLY A 44 10.20 13.75 5.32
C GLY A 44 10.02 14.28 3.90
N LYS A 45 11.07 14.78 3.25
CA LYS A 45 11.04 15.19 1.85
C LYS A 45 10.77 13.97 0.98
N ARG A 46 9.79 14.08 0.09
CA ARG A 46 9.42 13.03 -0.85
C ARG A 46 10.23 13.15 -2.13
N TYR A 47 10.65 12.00 -2.63
CA TYR A 47 11.33 11.87 -3.92
C TYR A 47 10.36 11.36 -4.97
N GLN A 48 10.57 11.79 -6.22
CA GLN A 48 9.85 11.25 -7.35
C GLN A 48 10.36 9.83 -7.63
N VAL A 49 9.45 8.87 -7.57
CA VAL A 49 9.74 7.47 -7.92
C VAL A 49 9.60 7.30 -9.42
N MET A 50 10.65 6.76 -10.04
CA MET A 50 10.75 6.47 -11.46
C MET A 50 10.99 4.98 -11.68
N THR A 51 10.80 4.55 -12.92
CA THR A 51 11.13 3.19 -13.35
C THR A 51 12.59 3.12 -13.77
N GLY A 52 13.39 2.37 -13.02
CA GLY A 52 14.75 2.05 -13.41
C GLY A 52 14.87 0.81 -14.28
N THR A 53 16.11 0.35 -14.44
CA THR A 53 16.43 -0.87 -15.17
C THR A 53 15.73 -2.08 -14.54
N ASN A 54 15.20 -3.01 -15.34
CA ASN A 54 14.44 -4.17 -14.85
C ASN A 54 13.20 -3.85 -14.02
N GLN A 55 12.53 -2.72 -14.30
CA GLN A 55 11.28 -2.32 -13.62
C GLN A 55 11.45 -2.14 -12.12
N VAL A 56 12.65 -1.76 -11.67
CA VAL A 56 12.91 -1.49 -10.25
C VAL A 56 12.69 -0.02 -9.91
N ILE A 57 12.61 0.29 -8.62
CA ILE A 57 12.50 1.67 -8.12
C ILE A 57 13.80 2.41 -8.42
N GLN A 58 13.67 3.56 -9.07
CA GLN A 58 14.72 4.54 -9.28
C GLN A 58 14.29 5.91 -8.73
N PHE A 59 15.22 6.68 -8.17
CA PHE A 59 15.00 8.07 -7.78
C PHE A 59 16.31 8.87 -7.81
N ASP A 60 16.20 10.19 -7.96
CA ASP A 60 17.34 11.10 -8.00
C ASP A 60 17.56 11.79 -6.65
N VAL A 61 18.80 11.74 -6.17
CA VAL A 61 19.26 12.41 -4.95
C VAL A 61 20.05 13.66 -5.34
N SER A 62 19.78 14.77 -4.66
CA SER A 62 20.49 16.04 -4.88
C SER A 62 21.98 15.92 -4.56
N GLU A 63 22.77 16.85 -5.08
CA GLU A 63 24.17 17.03 -4.70
C GLU A 63 24.33 17.32 -3.20
N ASN A 64 25.50 16.97 -2.66
CA ASN A 64 25.88 17.15 -1.25
C ASN A 64 24.90 16.57 -0.23
N PHE A 65 24.15 15.54 -0.62
CA PHE A 65 23.28 14.79 0.27
C PHE A 65 24.11 13.76 1.04
N SER A 66 23.92 13.70 2.35
CA SER A 66 24.46 12.64 3.20
C SER A 66 23.43 12.32 4.26
N GLY A 67 22.87 11.11 4.23
CA GLY A 67 21.82 10.74 5.17
C GLY A 67 21.06 9.48 4.79
N LYS A 68 19.96 9.25 5.50
CA LYS A 68 19.12 8.08 5.31
C LYS A 68 17.96 8.35 4.37
N ILE A 69 17.69 7.37 3.52
CA ILE A 69 16.52 7.32 2.65
C ILE A 69 15.70 6.09 3.02
N TYR A 70 14.39 6.30 3.15
CA TYR A 70 13.40 5.31 3.51
C TYR A 70 12.51 5.05 2.30
N ILE A 71 12.37 3.77 1.97
CA ILE A 71 11.45 3.30 0.95
C ILE A 71 10.40 2.46 1.65
N GLN A 72 9.13 2.79 1.47
CA GLN A 72 8.04 2.06 2.10
C GLN A 72 6.81 1.99 1.20
N PHE A 73 6.12 0.85 1.25
CA PHE A 73 4.81 0.72 0.63
C PHE A 73 3.75 1.42 1.47
N THR A 74 2.98 2.29 0.83
CA THR A 74 1.79 2.92 1.40
C THR A 74 0.56 2.38 0.66
N GLU A 75 -0.32 1.74 1.41
CA GLU A 75 -1.56 1.18 0.86
C GLU A 75 -2.43 2.28 0.25
N PRO A 76 -3.02 2.06 -0.94
CA PRO A 76 -4.00 2.97 -1.50
C PRO A 76 -5.26 3.03 -0.62
N TRP A 77 -5.75 4.25 -0.37
CA TRP A 77 -6.93 4.47 0.48
C TRP A 77 -8.18 3.69 0.04
N TYR A 78 -8.33 3.43 -1.26
CA TYR A 78 -9.49 2.71 -1.79
C TYR A 78 -9.50 1.21 -1.43
N TRP A 79 -8.36 0.63 -1.06
CA TRP A 79 -8.32 -0.75 -0.54
C TRP A 79 -9.01 -0.83 0.81
N THR A 80 -8.68 0.08 1.73
CA THR A 80 -9.36 0.20 3.02
C THR A 80 -10.86 0.48 2.85
N MET A 81 -11.23 1.33 1.88
CA MET A 81 -12.65 1.58 1.56
C MET A 81 -13.37 0.32 1.05
N GLY A 82 -12.70 -0.50 0.24
CA GLY A 82 -13.23 -1.80 -0.19
C GLY A 82 -13.58 -2.69 0.99
N THR A 83 -12.71 -2.75 2.01
CA THR A 83 -12.98 -3.48 3.25
C THR A 83 -14.21 -2.96 3.97
N TRP A 84 -14.37 -1.64 4.10
CA TRP A 84 -15.56 -1.04 4.71
C TRP A 84 -16.85 -1.37 3.94
N ILE A 85 -16.82 -1.26 2.62
CA ILE A 85 -17.98 -1.57 1.76
C ILE A 85 -18.38 -3.04 1.92
N SER A 86 -17.40 -3.96 1.91
CA SER A 86 -17.65 -5.38 2.13
C SER A 86 -18.21 -5.67 3.53
N ALA A 87 -17.67 -5.04 4.57
CA ALA A 87 -18.16 -5.20 5.94
C ALA A 87 -19.61 -4.70 6.08
N VAL A 88 -19.92 -3.50 5.58
CA VAL A 88 -21.28 -2.95 5.59
C VAL A 88 -22.24 -3.87 4.85
N SER A 89 -21.86 -4.34 3.66
CA SER A 89 -22.67 -5.28 2.88
C SER A 89 -22.97 -6.55 3.67
N PHE A 90 -21.95 -7.14 4.31
CA PHE A 90 -22.11 -8.31 5.15
C PHE A 90 -23.12 -8.09 6.29
N PHE A 91 -23.00 -6.98 7.02
CA PHE A 91 -23.92 -6.66 8.11
C PHE A 91 -25.36 -6.40 7.63
N VAL A 92 -25.54 -5.73 6.49
CA VAL A 92 -26.86 -5.52 5.88
C VAL A 92 -27.52 -6.84 5.49
N TYR A 93 -26.75 -7.75 4.88
CA TYR A 93 -27.24 -9.10 4.53
C TYR A 93 -27.57 -9.93 5.77
N ALA A 94 -26.69 -9.94 6.77
CA ALA A 94 -26.93 -10.64 8.02
C ALA A 94 -28.20 -10.13 8.71
N TYR A 95 -28.34 -8.81 8.86
CA TYR A 95 -29.53 -8.18 9.43
C TYR A 95 -30.81 -8.54 8.68
N SER A 96 -30.78 -8.48 7.36
CA SER A 96 -31.92 -8.86 6.51
C SER A 96 -32.28 -10.33 6.65
N PHE A 97 -31.28 -11.21 6.79
CA PHE A 97 -31.48 -12.63 7.03
C PHE A 97 -32.16 -12.89 8.38
N PHE A 98 -31.70 -12.26 9.46
CA PHE A 98 -32.31 -12.41 10.79
C PHE A 98 -33.73 -11.80 10.86
N LYS A 99 -34.02 -10.77 10.06
CA LYS A 99 -35.36 -10.17 9.97
C LYS A 99 -36.34 -10.96 9.11
N ARG A 100 -35.89 -11.95 8.33
CA ARG A 100 -36.81 -12.89 7.69
C ARG A 100 -37.39 -13.80 8.77
N THR A 101 -38.47 -13.35 9.42
CA THR A 101 -39.37 -14.25 10.15
C THR A 101 -39.78 -15.39 9.23
N PRO A 102 -39.85 -16.65 9.70
CA PRO A 102 -40.38 -17.73 8.88
C PRO A 102 -41.80 -17.35 8.47
N VAL A 103 -42.04 -17.23 7.16
CA VAL A 103 -43.38 -17.06 6.61
C VAL A 103 -44.23 -18.22 7.16
N LYS A 104 -45.22 -17.92 8.01
CA LYS A 104 -46.18 -18.92 8.47
C LYS A 104 -46.85 -19.52 7.22
N LYS A 105 -46.54 -20.79 6.93
CA LYS A 105 -47.16 -21.56 5.85
C LYS A 105 -48.67 -21.62 6.07
N GLN A 106 -49.42 -20.78 5.38
CA GLN A 106 -50.88 -20.82 5.30
C GLN A 106 -51.33 -21.93 4.32
N TYR A 107 -50.97 -23.19 4.62
CA TYR A 107 -51.37 -24.37 3.83
C TYR A 107 -52.12 -25.41 4.67
N MET A 108 -52.72 -25.02 5.80
CA MET A 108 -53.41 -25.93 6.72
C MET A 108 -54.86 -25.50 7.02
N LEU A 109 -55.56 -24.95 6.03
CA LEU A 109 -56.99 -24.61 6.16
C LEU A 109 -57.86 -25.12 4.99
N TRP A 110 -57.29 -25.95 4.11
CA TRP A 110 -58.01 -26.50 2.96
C TRP A 110 -58.27 -28.02 3.05
N SER A 111 -57.96 -28.69 4.18
CA SER A 111 -58.24 -30.13 4.38
C SER A 111 -59.44 -30.40 5.29
N LEU A 112 -60.27 -29.40 5.58
CA LEU A 112 -61.41 -29.50 6.51
C LEU A 112 -62.70 -28.85 5.97
N LYS A 113 -62.84 -28.74 4.64
CA LYS A 113 -64.12 -28.43 3.99
C LYS A 113 -64.49 -29.50 2.99
#